data_AF-A0A7S3HD52-F1
#
_entry.id   AF-A0A7S3HD52-F1
#
_cell.length_a   1.000
_cell.length_b   1.000
_cell.length_c   1.000
_cell.angle_alpha   90.00
_cell.angle_beta   90.00
_cell.angle_gamma   90.00
#
_symmetry.space_group_name_H-M   'P 1'
#
loop_
_entity.id
_entity.type
_entity.pdbx_description
1 polymer ?
#
loop_
_entity_poly.entity_id
_entity_poly.type
_entity_poly.pdbx_seq_one_letter_code
_entity_poly.pdbx_strand_id
1 'polypeptide(L)'
;LFTHSGEGATNHLFEVSSGLDSLVLGEAQILAQVKACHERCIEKVEEGSPADTYDGSGGKIVSKMLNAAIRMGKTVRTKTKIGKGSVSVSSAAVELMMAKSMGDLRKVSTNLN
;
A
#
# COMPACT_ATOMS: atom_id res chain seq x y z
N LEU A 1 7.44 0.38 17.52
CA LEU A 1 7.15 1.68 16.87
C LEU A 1 8.38 2.07 16.07
N PHE A 2 8.23 2.48 14.81
CA PHE A 2 9.35 2.96 13.99
C PHE A 2 9.18 4.47 13.73
N THR A 3 10.28 5.18 13.46
CA THR A 3 10.26 6.63 13.22
C THR A 3 11.29 6.99 12.17
N HIS A 4 10.88 7.77 11.18
CA HIS A 4 11.74 8.36 10.16
C HIS A 4 11.61 9.89 10.20
N SER A 5 12.67 10.59 9.80
CA SER A 5 12.71 12.06 9.75
C SER A 5 13.39 12.55 8.49
N GLY A 6 13.01 13.75 8.04
CA GLY A 6 13.60 14.40 6.86
C GLY A 6 13.56 13.51 5.63
N GLU A 7 14.72 13.33 4.99
CA GLU A 7 14.88 12.50 3.80
C GLU A 7 14.47 11.04 4.02
N GLY A 8 14.78 10.47 5.20
CA GLY A 8 14.42 9.09 5.52
C GLY A 8 12.91 8.86 5.50
N ALA A 9 12.11 9.85 5.90
CA ALA A 9 10.65 9.75 5.86
C ALA A 9 10.12 9.80 4.42
N THR A 10 10.75 10.61 3.57
CA THR A 10 10.38 10.72 2.15
C THR A 10 10.77 9.45 1.38
N ASN A 11 11.97 8.92 1.62
CA ASN A 11 12.44 7.68 1.01
C ASN A 11 11.53 6.51 1.38
N HIS A 12 11.21 6.35 2.67
CA HIS A 12 10.29 5.31 3.10
C HIS A 12 8.90 5.46 2.45
N LEU A 13 8.34 6.68 2.39
CA LEU A 13 7.08 6.90 1.69
C LEU A 13 7.15 6.52 0.20
N PHE A 14 8.28 6.77 -0.47
CA PHE A 14 8.47 6.39 -1.88
C PHE A 14 8.61 4.89 -2.06
N GLU A 15 9.31 4.20 -1.16
CA GLU A 15 9.44 2.75 -1.14
C GLU A 15 8.08 2.07 -0.94
N VAL A 16 7.32 2.53 0.06
CA VAL A 16 5.95 2.08 0.34
C VAL A 16 5.04 2.35 -0.86
N SER A 17 5.00 3.58 -1.37
CA SER A 17 4.13 3.95 -2.50
C SER A 17 4.47 3.21 -3.80
N SER A 18 5.71 2.75 -3.94
CA SER A 18 6.16 1.93 -5.07
C SER A 18 5.87 0.43 -4.87
N GLY A 19 5.46 0.02 -3.67
CA GLY A 19 5.24 -1.38 -3.29
C GLY A 19 6.53 -2.17 -3.14
N LEU A 20 7.66 -1.51 -2.89
CA LEU A 20 8.96 -2.13 -2.62
C LEU A 20 9.03 -2.63 -1.18
N ASP A 21 8.41 -1.88 -0.27
CA ASP A 21 8.27 -2.24 1.14
C ASP A 21 6.83 -2.73 1.39
N SER A 22 6.54 -3.95 0.91
CA SER A 22 5.25 -4.63 1.09
C SER A 22 5.46 -6.13 1.25
N LEU A 23 4.57 -6.79 2.02
CA LEU A 23 4.51 -8.25 2.15
C LEU A 23 4.31 -8.94 0.79
N VAL A 24 3.60 -8.26 -0.12
CA VAL A 24 3.49 -8.69 -1.51
C VAL A 24 4.05 -7.60 -2.41
N LEU A 25 5.18 -7.91 -3.03
CA LEU A 25 5.93 -7.00 -3.88
C LEU A 25 5.02 -6.48 -5.00
N GLY A 26 4.94 -5.15 -5.12
CA GLY A 26 4.17 -4.51 -6.17
C GLY A 26 2.65 -4.58 -6.01
N GLU A 27 2.12 -4.76 -4.80
CA GLU A 27 0.68 -4.71 -4.55
C GLU A 27 0.07 -3.35 -4.96
N ALA A 28 -0.93 -3.37 -5.85
CA ALA A 28 -1.54 -2.15 -6.38
C ALA A 28 -2.33 -1.35 -5.32
N GLN A 29 -2.78 -2.02 -4.27
CA GLN A 29 -3.61 -1.43 -3.22
C GLN A 29 -2.86 -0.37 -2.40
N ILE A 30 -1.55 -0.55 -2.15
CA ILE A 30 -0.76 0.43 -1.39
C ILE A 30 -0.78 1.80 -2.09
N LEU A 31 -0.54 1.84 -3.39
CA LEU A 31 -0.59 3.09 -4.17
C LEU A 31 -2.01 3.71 -4.17
N ALA A 32 -3.06 2.89 -4.15
CA ALA A 32 -4.44 3.39 -4.05
C ALA A 32 -4.73 4.02 -2.68
N GLN A 33 -4.23 3.43 -1.60
CA GLN A 33 -4.36 3.97 -0.25
C GLN A 33 -3.62 5.31 -0.08
N VAL A 34 -2.43 5.44 -0.68
CA VAL A 34 -1.68 6.71 -0.69
C VAL A 34 -2.44 7.80 -1.45
N LYS A 35 -3.09 7.47 -2.57
CA LYS A 35 -3.97 8.41 -3.29
C LYS A 35 -5.15 8.86 -2.44
N ALA A 36 -5.83 7.93 -1.77
CA ALA A 36 -6.95 8.25 -0.87
C ALA A 36 -6.49 9.12 0.31
N CYS A 37 -5.26 8.91 0.82
CA CYS A 37 -4.67 9.79 1.83
C CYS A 37 -4.45 11.21 1.30
N HIS A 38 -3.90 11.34 0.09
CA HIS A 38 -3.72 12.64 -0.55
C HIS A 38 -5.05 13.36 -0.76
N GLU A 39 -6.09 12.65 -1.20
CA GLU A 39 -7.44 13.20 -1.39
C GLU A 39 -8.01 13.76 -0.08
N ARG A 40 -7.90 13.00 1.03
CA ARG A 40 -8.29 13.49 2.37
C ARG A 40 -7.47 14.70 2.84
N CYS A 41 -6.19 14.79 2.46
CA CYS A 41 -5.35 15.94 2.83
C CYS A 41 -5.72 17.23 2.07
N ILE A 42 -6.36 17.13 0.90
CA ILE A 42 -6.74 18.31 0.10
C ILE A 42 -8.24 18.63 0.19
N GLU A 43 -9.01 17.76 0.83
CA GLU A 43 -10.42 17.98 1.10
C GLU A 43 -10.60 19.20 2.00
N LYS A 44 -11.50 20.10 1.60
CA LYS A 44 -11.75 21.33 2.35
C LYS A 44 -12.48 20.95 3.64
N VAL A 45 -11.92 21.36 4.77
CA VAL A 45 -12.62 21.29 6.04
C VAL A 45 -13.74 22.34 6.03
N GLU A 46 -14.94 21.97 6.47
CA GLU A 46 -16.09 22.87 6.54
C GLU A 46 -15.78 24.13 7.37
N GLU A 47 -16.35 25.24 6.92
CA GLU A 47 -16.23 26.56 7.54
C GLU A 47 -16.86 26.52 8.94
N GLY A 48 -16.03 26.59 9.99
CA GLY A 48 -16.46 26.49 11.40
C GLY A 48 -15.94 25.25 12.14
N SER A 49 -15.28 24.31 11.46
CA SER A 49 -14.42 23.33 12.15
C SER A 49 -13.23 24.08 12.79
N PRO A 50 -12.69 23.67 13.95
CA PRO A 50 -11.57 24.34 14.61
C PRO A 50 -10.38 24.50 13.65
N ALA A 51 -10.34 25.64 12.96
CA ALA A 51 -9.47 25.93 11.83
C ALA A 51 -8.02 26.19 12.26
N ASP A 52 -7.74 26.14 13.57
CA ASP A 52 -6.41 26.27 14.15
C ASP A 52 -5.62 24.95 14.14
N THR A 53 -6.18 23.87 13.57
CA THR A 53 -5.52 22.56 13.50
C THR A 53 -5.46 22.00 12.08
N TYR A 54 -4.82 22.74 11.17
CA TYR A 54 -4.43 22.29 9.83
C TYR A 54 -5.57 22.34 8.79
N ASP A 55 -5.36 23.17 7.78
CA ASP A 55 -5.92 23.03 6.44
C ASP A 55 -5.87 21.56 5.97
N GLY A 56 -6.98 20.83 6.09
CA GLY A 56 -7.07 19.44 5.64
C GLY A 56 -6.01 18.52 6.25
N SER A 57 -5.96 18.37 7.58
CA SER A 57 -5.21 17.34 8.34
C SER A 57 -3.69 17.14 8.11
N GLY A 58 -3.05 17.68 7.06
CA GLY A 58 -1.62 17.53 6.77
C GLY A 58 -0.93 18.76 6.17
N GLY A 59 -1.68 19.77 5.72
CA GLY A 59 -1.13 20.99 5.15
C GLY A 59 -0.38 20.82 3.82
N LYS A 60 0.03 21.96 3.24
CA LYS A 60 0.61 22.04 1.88
C LYS A 60 1.85 21.17 1.65
N ILE A 61 2.69 20.98 2.67
CA ILE A 61 3.93 20.21 2.56
C ILE A 61 3.62 18.71 2.42
N VAL A 62 2.76 18.17 3.28
CA VAL A 62 2.37 16.76 3.24
C VAL A 62 1.62 16.45 1.95
N SER A 63 0.71 17.34 1.52
CA SER A 63 0.03 17.19 0.22
C SER A 63 1.01 17.07 -0.95
N LYS A 64 2.01 17.96 -1.03
CA LYS A 64 3.06 17.88 -2.08
C LYS A 64 3.85 16.57 -2.00
N MET A 65 4.21 16.13 -0.79
CA MET A 65 4.97 14.91 -0.56
C MET A 65 4.19 13.67 -1.01
N LEU A 66 2.90 13.57 -0.65
CA LEU A 66 2.02 12.49 -1.10
C LEU A 66 1.83 12.50 -2.62
N ASN A 67 1.68 13.67 -3.24
CA ASN A 67 1.59 13.78 -4.71
C ASN A 67 2.86 13.27 -5.41
N ALA A 68 4.04 13.65 -4.90
CA ALA A 68 5.32 13.16 -5.39
C ALA A 68 5.43 11.63 -5.25
N ALA A 69 5.01 11.08 -4.11
CA ALA A 69 5.01 9.64 -3.86
C ALA A 69 4.09 8.88 -4.82
N ILE A 70 2.91 9.42 -5.12
CA ILE A 70 1.98 8.83 -6.11
C ILE A 70 2.62 8.80 -7.51
N ARG A 71 3.29 9.88 -7.92
CA ARG A 71 4.00 9.93 -9.21
C ARG A 71 5.14 8.92 -9.25
N MET A 72 5.91 8.80 -8.17
CA MET A 72 6.99 7.82 -8.06
C MET A 72 6.45 6.40 -8.18
N GLY A 73 5.42 6.04 -7.40
CA GLY A 73 4.83 4.70 -7.45
C GLY A 73 4.29 4.34 -8.84
N LYS A 74 3.62 5.28 -9.54
CA LYS A 74 3.22 5.09 -10.95
C LYS A 74 4.43 4.85 -11.85
N THR A 75 5.47 5.67 -11.71
CA THR A 75 6.69 5.59 -12.52
C THR A 75 7.39 4.24 -12.36
N VAL A 76 7.57 3.77 -11.12
CA VAL A 76 8.20 2.47 -10.83
C VAL A 76 7.39 1.33 -11.43
N ARG A 77 6.05 1.33 -11.28
CA ARG A 77 5.18 0.29 -11.87
C ARG A 77 5.22 0.27 -13.40
N THR A 78 5.36 1.43 -14.04
CA THR A 78 5.44 1.53 -15.49
C THR A 78 6.82 1.15 -16.02
N LYS A 79 7.89 1.60 -15.36
CA LYS A 79 9.28 1.39 -15.81
C LYS A 79 9.85 0.04 -15.40
N THR A 80 9.24 -0.65 -14.46
CA THR A 80 9.69 -1.96 -13.98
C THR A 80 8.61 -3.02 -14.18
N LYS A 81 8.97 -4.29 -13.96
CA LYS A 81 8.00 -5.40 -14.00
C LYS A 81 7.29 -5.60 -12.65
N ILE A 82 7.49 -4.74 -11.65
CA ILE A 82 6.98 -4.94 -10.29
C ILE A 82 5.45 -5.02 -10.23
N GLY A 83 4.75 -4.33 -11.15
CA GLY A 83 3.30 -4.37 -11.22
C GLY A 83 2.72 -5.53 -12.03
N LYS A 84 3.56 -6.36 -12.68
CA LYS A 84 3.11 -7.50 -13.48
C LYS A 84 2.99 -8.73 -12.60
N GLY A 85 1.79 -9.32 -12.56
CA GLY A 85 1.54 -10.54 -11.78
C GLY A 85 1.59 -10.32 -10.27
N SER A 86 1.48 -9.08 -9.78
CA SER A 86 1.38 -8.81 -8.34
C SER A 86 0.09 -9.44 -7.81
N VAL A 87 0.23 -10.49 -7.02
CA VAL A 87 -0.83 -11.03 -6.18
C VAL A 87 -1.13 -10.03 -5.05
N SER A 88 -2.36 -10.02 -4.53
CA SER A 88 -2.66 -9.34 -3.26
C SER A 88 -2.45 -10.28 -2.09
N VAL A 89 -2.39 -9.74 -0.89
CA VAL A 89 -2.38 -10.54 0.35
C VAL A 89 -3.57 -11.50 0.39
N SER A 90 -4.76 -11.06 -0.04
CA SER A 90 -5.97 -11.88 -0.08
C SER A 90 -5.84 -13.07 -1.04
N SER A 91 -5.27 -12.86 -2.23
CA SER A 91 -5.03 -13.97 -3.17
C SER A 91 -3.94 -14.93 -2.68
N ALA A 92 -2.88 -14.42 -2.03
CA ALA A 92 -1.87 -15.28 -1.40
C ALA A 92 -2.47 -16.12 -0.27
N ALA A 93 -3.41 -15.56 0.50
CA ALA A 93 -4.16 -16.30 1.50
C ALA A 93 -5.02 -17.41 0.89
N VAL A 94 -5.70 -17.13 -0.24
CA VAL A 94 -6.49 -18.14 -0.97
C VAL A 94 -5.60 -19.25 -1.51
N GLU A 95 -4.46 -18.90 -2.12
CA GLU A 95 -3.49 -19.88 -2.63
C GLU A 95 -2.96 -20.77 -1.50
N LEU A 96 -2.64 -20.19 -0.33
CA LEU A 96 -2.24 -20.94 0.86
C LEU A 96 -3.36 -21.87 1.36
N MET A 97 -4.60 -21.40 1.38
CA MET A 97 -5.76 -22.21 1.77
C MET A 97 -5.98 -23.39 0.82
N MET A 98 -5.90 -23.16 -0.49
CA MET A 98 -6.02 -24.20 -1.51
C MET A 98 -4.90 -25.23 -1.38
N ALA A 99 -3.65 -24.79 -1.21
CA ALA A 99 -2.51 -25.68 -1.03
C ALA A 99 -2.66 -26.57 0.22
N LYS A 100 -3.15 -26.00 1.34
CA LYS A 100 -3.39 -26.75 2.58
C LYS A 100 -4.54 -27.75 2.45
N SER A 101 -5.67 -27.34 1.88
CA SER A 101 -6.83 -28.23 1.66
C SER A 101 -6.47 -29.41 0.76
N MET A 102 -5.74 -29.18 -0.34
CA MET A 102 -5.25 -30.25 -1.20
C MET A 102 -4.21 -31.17 -0.53
N GLY A 103 -3.43 -30.66 0.42
CA GLY A 103 -2.52 -31.46 1.23
C GLY A 103 -3.27 -32.38 2.20
N ASP A 104 -4.38 -31.91 2.75
CA ASP A 104 -5.23 -32.67 3.66
C ASP A 104 -5.99 -33.79 2.93
N LEU A 105 -6.58 -33.47 1.77
CA LEU A 105 -7.25 -34.45 0.91
C LEU A 105 -6.33 -35.60 0.47
N ARG A 106 -5.05 -35.30 0.21
CA ARG A 106 -4.06 -36.33 -0.15
C ARG A 106 -3.75 -37.29 1.02
N LYS A 107 -3.73 -36.80 2.26
CA LYS A 107 -3.52 -37.63 3.46
C LYS A 107 -4.70 -38.56 3.74
N VAL A 108 -5.93 -38.11 3.49
CA VAL A 108 -7.12 -38.96 3.64
C VAL A 108 -7.09 -40.12 2.65
N SER A 109 -6.75 -39.85 1.37
CA SER A 109 -6.70 -40.90 0.35
C SER A 109 -5.59 -41.95 0.57
N THR A 110 -4.56 -41.66 1.37
CA THR A 110 -3.51 -42.64 1.72
C THR A 110 -3.89 -43.54 2.90
N ASN A 111 -4.84 -43.13 3.75
CA ASN A 111 -5.32 -43.93 4.89
C ASN A 111 -6.52 -44.84 4.52
N LEU A 112 -6.94 -44.81 3.26
CA LEU A 112 -8.05 -45.61 2.72
C LEU A 112 -7.58 -46.77 1.80
N ASN A 113 -6.26 -47.00 1.71
CA ASN A 113 -5.65 -48.19 1.10
C ASN A 113 -4.89 -48.99 2.16
#